data_AF-A0A9D5SNF2-F1
#
_entry.id   AF-A0A9D5SNF2-F1
#
_cell.length_a   1.000
_cell.length_b   1.000
_cell.length_c   1.000
_cell.angle_alpha   90.00
_cell.angle_beta   90.00
_cell.angle_gamma   90.00
#
_symmetry.space_group_name_H-M   'P 1'
#
loop_
_entity.id
_entity.type
_entity.pdbx_description
1 polymer ?
#
loop_
_entity_poly.entity_id
_entity_poly.type
_entity_poly.pdbx_seq_one_letter_code
_entity_poly.pdbx_strand_id
1 'polypeptide(L)'
;MIWRKFPPNVCFTGELKMPGLGTLINAAGILLGGLIGMLAGKRIPERLRTLLTSVMGISVIFIGAAGVLSRMLVIENGTLATQGSMMMIFSLVLGGIAGSLLRIEASCERFGEWLKKKTGNGGDARF
;
A
#
# COMPACT_ATOMS: atom_id res chain seq x y z
N MET A 1 9.83 -7.06 2.82
CA MET A 1 10.62 -8.31 2.60
C MET A 1 11.36 -8.34 1.24
N ILE A 2 10.84 -7.69 0.19
CA ILE A 2 11.42 -7.71 -1.17
C ILE A 2 12.80 -7.00 -1.28
N TRP A 3 13.02 -5.91 -0.53
CA TRP A 3 14.27 -5.14 -0.58
C TRP A 3 15.45 -5.77 0.18
N ARG A 4 15.23 -6.86 0.93
CA ARG A 4 16.30 -7.51 1.74
C ARG A 4 17.23 -8.39 0.91
N LYS A 5 16.88 -8.69 -0.34
CA LYS A 5 17.63 -9.58 -1.25
C LYS A 5 18.27 -8.81 -2.40
N PHE A 6 18.54 -7.52 -2.22
CA PHE A 6 19.41 -6.78 -3.13
C PHE A 6 20.87 -7.12 -2.77
N PRO A 7 21.69 -7.62 -3.70
CA PRO A 7 23.08 -7.95 -3.40
C PRO A 7 23.82 -6.69 -2.94
N PRO A 8 24.66 -6.75 -1.90
CA PRO A 8 25.49 -5.61 -1.47
C PRO A 8 26.57 -5.20 -2.49
N ASN A 9 26.60 -5.87 -3.65
CA ASN A 9 27.69 -5.81 -4.62
C ASN A 9 27.28 -5.15 -5.94
N VAL A 10 26.19 -4.37 -5.95
CA VAL A 10 25.94 -3.44 -7.07
C VAL A 10 26.91 -2.27 -6.92
N CYS A 11 28.15 -2.53 -7.33
CA CYS A 11 29.20 -1.52 -7.46
C CYS A 11 28.80 -0.63 -8.64
N PHE A 12 27.96 0.37 -8.38
CA PHE A 12 27.78 1.46 -9.32
C PHE A 12 29.14 2.16 -9.43
N THR A 13 29.67 2.16 -10.65
CA THR A 13 30.91 2.79 -11.11
C THR A 13 31.30 4.03 -10.31
N GLY A 14 32.59 4.12 -9.99
CA GLY A 14 33.22 5.00 -9.00
C GLY A 14 32.71 6.45 -8.87
N GLU A 15 32.90 6.98 -7.66
CA GLU A 15 32.89 8.42 -7.30
C GLU A 15 31.59 9.10 -6.84
N LEU A 16 30.52 8.41 -6.39
CA LEU A 16 29.40 9.12 -5.72
C LEU A 16 28.76 8.37 -4.55
N LYS A 17 29.42 8.35 -3.38
CA LYS A 17 28.83 7.96 -2.10
C LYS A 17 28.10 9.15 -1.45
N MET A 18 27.10 9.70 -2.14
CA MET A 18 26.23 10.73 -1.56
C MET A 18 25.05 10.06 -0.82
N PRO A 19 24.77 10.42 0.44
CA PRO A 19 23.55 9.99 1.10
C PRO A 19 22.35 10.55 0.31
N GLY A 20 21.55 9.65 -0.28
CA GLY A 20 20.38 10.03 -1.09
C GLY A 20 20.40 9.52 -2.53
N LEU A 21 21.54 9.02 -3.05
CA LEU A 21 21.60 8.44 -4.40
C LEU A 21 20.61 7.27 -4.58
N GLY A 22 20.46 6.42 -3.55
CA GLY A 22 19.47 5.34 -3.56
C GLY A 22 18.02 5.82 -3.64
N THR A 23 17.69 6.93 -2.98
CA THR A 23 16.35 7.56 -3.04
C THR A 23 16.10 8.16 -4.42
N LEU A 24 17.11 8.83 -4.99
CA LEU A 24 17.07 9.38 -6.35
C LEU A 24 16.84 8.29 -7.40
N ILE A 25 17.58 7.18 -7.31
CA ILE A 25 17.43 6.04 -8.22
C ILE A 25 16.06 5.36 -8.04
N ASN A 26 15.59 5.19 -6.80
CA ASN A 26 14.27 4.63 -6.52
C ASN A 26 13.15 5.50 -7.12
N ALA A 27 13.20 6.82 -6.88
CA ALA A 27 12.24 7.78 -7.42
C ALA A 27 12.29 7.82 -8.96
N ALA A 28 13.48 7.84 -9.56
CA ALA A 28 13.66 7.78 -11.01
C ALA A 28 13.10 6.47 -11.58
N GLY A 29 13.29 5.34 -10.90
CA GLY A 29 12.73 4.05 -11.29
C GLY A 29 11.19 4.03 -11.28
N ILE A 30 10.56 4.62 -10.26
CA ILE A 30 9.10 4.75 -10.19
C ILE A 30 8.58 5.66 -11.32
N LEU A 31 9.25 6.78 -11.59
CA LEU A 31 8.87 7.71 -12.66
C LEU A 31 8.98 7.04 -14.04
N LEU A 32 10.11 6.40 -14.33
CA LEU A 32 10.34 5.68 -15.59
C LEU A 32 9.38 4.50 -15.75
N GLY A 33 9.19 3.70 -14.70
CA GLY A 33 8.23 2.61 -14.69
C GLY A 33 6.79 3.08 -14.89
N GLY A 34 6.42 4.22 -14.30
CA GLY A 34 5.12 4.87 -14.51
C GLY A 34 4.92 5.37 -15.94
N LEU A 35 5.93 6.00 -16.54
CA LEU A 35 5.91 6.46 -17.93
C LEU A 35 5.76 5.28 -18.91
N ILE A 36 6.58 4.24 -18.73
CA ILE A 36 6.51 3.01 -19.53
C ILE A 36 5.14 2.33 -19.32
N GLY A 37 4.66 2.27 -18.08
CA GLY A 37 3.35 1.72 -17.73
C GLY A 37 2.18 2.50 -18.33
N MET A 38 2.31 3.81 -18.54
CA MET A 38 1.28 4.63 -19.20
C MET A 38 1.25 4.37 -20.72
N LEU A 39 2.41 4.25 -21.36
CA LEU A 39 2.55 3.91 -22.78
C LEU A 39 2.10 2.48 -23.09
N ALA A 40 2.61 1.49 -22.34
CA ALA A 40 2.28 0.08 -22.49
C ALA A 40 0.89 -0.27 -21.93
N GLY A 41 0.40 0.53 -20.99
CA GLY A 41 -0.85 0.30 -20.30
C GLY A 41 -2.04 0.20 -21.25
N LYS A 42 -2.05 0.93 -22.36
CA LYS A 42 -3.12 0.87 -23.36
C LYS A 42 -3.29 -0.51 -24.00
N ARG A 43 -2.28 -1.41 -23.90
CA ARG A 43 -2.36 -2.79 -24.37
C ARG A 43 -2.81 -3.80 -23.31
N ILE A 44 -2.98 -3.37 -22.05
CA ILE A 44 -3.40 -4.26 -20.97
C ILE A 44 -4.92 -4.40 -21.00
N PRO A 45 -5.47 -5.64 -21.06
CA PRO A 45 -6.91 -5.85 -21.08
C PRO A 45 -7.56 -5.30 -19.80
N GLU A 46 -8.72 -4.68 -19.96
CA GLU A 46 -9.43 -3.98 -18.88
C GLU A 46 -9.70 -4.88 -17.68
N ARG A 47 -10.02 -6.16 -17.94
CA ARG A 47 -10.19 -7.17 -16.88
C ARG A 47 -8.96 -7.32 -15.99
N LEU A 48 -7.75 -7.30 -16.57
CA LEU A 48 -6.52 -7.43 -15.79
C LEU A 48 -6.24 -6.15 -14.99
N ARG A 49 -6.50 -4.97 -15.56
CA ARG A 49 -6.38 -3.69 -14.84
C ARG A 49 -7.29 -3.65 -13.61
N THR A 50 -8.54 -4.04 -13.75
CA THR A 50 -9.51 -4.07 -12.65
C THR A 50 -9.12 -5.08 -11.57
N LEU A 51 -8.69 -6.29 -11.97
CA LEU A 51 -8.21 -7.29 -11.02
C LEU A 51 -6.96 -6.81 -10.26
N LEU A 52 -5.97 -6.27 -10.96
CA LEU A 52 -4.75 -5.75 -10.34
C LEU A 52 -5.07 -4.60 -9.39
N THR A 53 -5.95 -3.67 -9.77
CA THR A 53 -6.35 -2.54 -8.92
C THR A 53 -7.05 -3.02 -7.65
N SER A 54 -7.95 -4.00 -7.77
CA SER A 54 -8.65 -4.59 -6.63
C SER A 54 -7.69 -5.32 -5.68
N VAL A 55 -6.82 -6.19 -6.22
CA VAL A 55 -5.83 -6.95 -5.42
C VAL A 55 -4.81 -6.04 -4.76
N MET A 56 -4.38 -4.96 -5.43
CA MET A 56 -3.49 -3.95 -4.84
C MET A 56 -4.15 -3.25 -3.65
N GLY A 57 -5.43 -2.90 -3.75
CA GLY A 57 -6.20 -2.33 -2.64
C GLY A 57 -6.23 -3.26 -1.43
N ILE A 58 -6.59 -4.53 -1.64
CA ILE A 58 -6.59 -5.55 -0.57
C ILE A 58 -5.19 -5.73 0.02
N SER A 59 -4.16 -5.74 -0.82
CA SER A 59 -2.77 -5.87 -0.39
C SER A 59 -2.31 -4.71 0.51
N VAL A 60 -2.70 -3.47 0.21
CA VAL A 60 -2.37 -2.30 1.03
C VAL A 60 -3.02 -2.39 2.41
N ILE A 61 -4.28 -2.82 2.49
CA ILE A 61 -4.96 -3.06 3.76
C ILE A 61 -4.20 -4.12 4.57
N PHE A 62 -3.81 -5.22 3.93
CA PHE A 62 -3.07 -6.30 4.58
C PHE A 62 -1.69 -5.85 5.08
N ILE A 63 -0.94 -5.07 4.29
CA ILE A 63 0.36 -4.51 4.69
C ILE A 63 0.19 -3.57 5.90
N GLY A 64 -0.85 -2.75 5.92
CA GLY A 64 -1.17 -1.89 7.07
C GLY A 64 -1.47 -2.69 8.34
N ALA A 65 -2.37 -3.67 8.24
CA ALA A 65 -2.74 -4.54 9.36
C ALA A 65 -1.55 -5.35 9.87
N ALA A 66 -0.77 -5.97 8.97
CA ALA A 66 0.42 -6.72 9.30
C ALA A 66 1.49 -5.84 9.97
N GLY A 67 1.63 -4.58 9.55
CA GLY A 67 2.55 -3.63 10.17
C GLY A 67 2.21 -3.34 11.64
N VAL A 68 0.92 -3.15 11.94
CA VAL A 68 0.44 -2.95 13.33
C VAL A 68 0.63 -4.22 14.15
N LEU A 69 0.22 -5.38 13.61
CA LEU A 69 0.35 -6.67 14.30
C LEU A 69 1.81 -7.06 14.54
N SER A 70 2.73 -6.75 13.63
CA SER A 70 4.16 -7.02 13.78
C SER A 70 4.80 -6.23 14.92
N ARG A 71 4.20 -5.12 15.36
CA ARG A 71 4.65 -4.36 16.54
C ARG A 71 4.05 -4.86 17.84
N MET A 72 2.94 -5.60 17.76
CA MET A 72 2.17 -6.14 18.89
C MET A 72 2.64 -7.53 19.29
N LEU A 73 2.88 -8.38 18.28
CA LEU A 73 3.33 -9.75 18.43
C LEU A 73 4.85 -9.77 18.34
N VAL A 74 5.50 -9.46 19.45
CA VAL A 74 6.96 -9.55 19.56
C VAL A 74 7.28 -10.93 20.12
N ILE A 75 8.08 -11.70 19.36
CA ILE A 75 8.62 -12.96 19.85
C ILE A 75 9.80 -12.60 20.75
N GLU A 76 9.51 -12.43 22.03
CA GLU A 76 10.55 -12.34 23.07
C GLU A 76 10.83 -13.77 23.56
N ASN A 77 12.05 -14.26 23.28
CA ASN A 77 12.58 -15.49 23.87
C ASN A 77 11.75 -16.78 23.65
N GLY A 78 11.16 -16.94 22.46
CA GLY A 78 10.46 -18.18 22.09
C GLY A 78 9.04 -18.31 22.63
N THR A 79 8.53 -17.32 23.37
CA THR A 79 7.12 -17.20 23.73
C THR A 79 6.49 -16.04 22.96
N LEU A 80 5.24 -16.22 22.52
CA LEU A 80 4.46 -15.15 21.91
C LEU A 80 4.04 -14.19 23.03
N ALA A 81 4.80 -13.11 23.22
CA ALA A 81 4.47 -12.06 24.17
C ALA A 81 3.72 -10.93 23.45
N THR A 82 2.52 -10.61 23.94
CA THR A 82 1.73 -9.47 23.46
C THR A 82 2.19 -8.22 24.20
N GLN A 83 3.18 -7.51 23.64
CA GLN A 83 3.64 -6.23 24.18
C GLN A 83 2.87 -5.09 23.50
N GLY A 84 2.39 -4.11 24.28
CA GLY A 84 1.78 -2.90 23.73
C GLY A 84 0.28 -2.96 23.41
N SER A 85 -0.47 -3.93 23.94
CA SER A 85 -1.94 -4.00 23.78
C SER A 85 -2.68 -2.75 24.25
N MET A 86 -2.24 -2.11 25.34
CA MET A 86 -2.80 -0.81 25.78
C MET A 86 -2.56 0.29 24.73
N MET A 87 -1.34 0.39 24.19
CA MET A 87 -1.01 1.35 23.13
C MET A 87 -1.82 1.09 21.85
N MET A 88 -2.15 -0.18 21.55
CA MET A 88 -3.06 -0.57 20.47
C MET A 88 -4.42 0.09 20.63
N ILE A 89 -5.02 -0.13 21.80
CA ILE A 89 -6.38 0.29 22.10
C ILE A 89 -6.42 1.82 22.05
N PHE A 90 -5.43 2.49 22.63
CA PHE A 90 -5.29 3.94 22.51
C PHE A 90 -5.17 4.40 21.05
N SER A 91 -4.32 3.77 20.24
CA SER A 91 -4.17 4.12 18.82
C SER A 91 -5.44 3.86 18.01
N LEU A 92 -6.19 2.80 18.31
CA LEU A 92 -7.45 2.46 17.64
C LEU A 92 -8.57 3.42 18.04
N VAL A 93 -8.66 3.79 19.33
CA VAL A 93 -9.63 4.78 19.84
C VAL A 93 -9.33 6.15 19.23
N LEU A 94 -8.08 6.62 19.30
CA LEU A 94 -7.69 7.89 18.69
C LEU A 94 -7.87 7.89 17.18
N GLY A 95 -7.49 6.80 16.51
CA GLY A 95 -7.70 6.62 15.07
C GLY A 95 -9.16 6.61 14.67
N GLY A 96 -10.03 5.98 15.49
CA GLY A 96 -11.48 5.97 15.31
C GLY A 96 -12.10 7.37 15.49
N ILE A 97 -11.67 8.12 16.51
CA ILE A 97 -12.11 9.51 16.72
C ILE A 97 -11.64 10.40 15.57
N ALA A 98 -10.36 10.30 15.17
CA ALA A 98 -9.85 11.07 14.03
C ALA A 98 -10.58 10.71 12.73
N GLY A 99 -10.86 9.41 12.51
CA GLY A 99 -11.58 8.93 11.33
C GLY A 99 -13.05 9.36 11.29
N SER A 100 -13.72 9.42 12.45
CA SER A 100 -15.09 9.91 12.55
C SER A 100 -15.17 11.42 12.31
N LEU A 101 -14.23 12.19 12.85
CA LEU A 101 -14.11 13.64 12.59
C LEU A 101 -13.85 13.94 11.11
N LEU A 102 -12.98 13.15 10.47
CA LEU A 102 -12.71 13.24 9.03
C LEU A 102 -13.85 12.71 8.16
N ARG A 103 -14.90 12.12 8.76
CA ARG A 103 -16.03 11.48 8.06
C ARG A 103 -15.53 10.55 6.95
N ILE A 104 -14.56 9.70 7.27
CA ILE A 104 -13.97 8.75 6.32
C ILE A 104 -15.04 7.89 5.67
N GLU A 105 -16.08 7.53 6.44
CA GLU A 105 -17.22 6.74 5.99
C GLU A 105 -18.02 7.44 4.88
N ALA A 106 -18.37 8.71 5.07
CA ALA A 106 -19.05 9.50 4.04
C ALA A 106 -18.17 9.75 2.81
N SER A 107 -16.85 9.87 3.01
CA SER A 107 -15.89 9.98 1.90
C SER A 107 -15.79 8.66 1.11
N CYS A 108 -15.83 7.53 1.81
CA CYS A 108 -15.82 6.20 1.21
C CYS A 108 -17.11 5.92 0.43
N GLU A 109 -18.27 6.31 0.98
CA GLU A 109 -19.57 6.20 0.29
C GLU A 109 -19.59 7.02 -1.00
N ARG A 110 -19.16 8.29 -0.93
CA ARG A 110 -19.04 9.17 -2.11
C ARG A 110 -18.04 8.62 -3.13
N PHE A 111 -16.93 8.05 -2.66
CA PHE A 111 -15.94 7.42 -3.53
C PHE A 111 -16.49 6.17 -4.21
N GLY A 112 -17.27 5.35 -3.49
CA GLY A 112 -17.97 4.19 -4.02
C GLY A 112 -19.04 4.56 -5.05
N GLU A 113 -19.86 5.58 -4.78
CA GLU A 113 -20.82 6.13 -5.74
C GLU A 113 -20.14 6.69 -6.99
N TRP A 114 -19.02 7.41 -6.81
CA TRP A 114 -18.21 7.92 -7.91
C TRP A 114 -17.64 6.78 -8.76
N LEU A 115 -17.10 5.73 -8.12
CA LEU A 115 -16.61 4.54 -8.80
C LEU A 115 -17.73 3.86 -9.57
N LYS A 116 -18.91 3.66 -8.96
CA LYS A 116 -20.10 3.06 -9.60
C LYS A 116 -20.53 3.83 -10.85
N LYS A 117 -20.53 5.17 -10.78
CA LYS A 117 -20.81 6.03 -11.94
C LYS A 117 -19.74 5.92 -13.02
N LYS A 118 -18.47 5.80 -12.64
CA LYS A 118 -17.33 5.79 -13.57
C LYS A 118 -17.08 4.43 -14.23
N THR A 119 -17.39 3.32 -13.56
CA THR A 119 -17.29 1.97 -14.12
C THR A 119 -18.49 1.59 -14.99
N GLY A 120 -19.54 2.43 -15.05
CA GLY A 120 -20.68 2.23 -15.94
C GLY A 120 -21.60 1.06 -15.55
N ASN A 121 -21.44 0.46 -14.37
CA ASN A 121 -22.29 -0.65 -13.93
C ASN A 121 -23.57 -0.16 -13.22
N GLY A 122 -24.40 0.58 -13.96
CA GLY A 122 -25.77 0.90 -13.57
C GLY A 122 -26.78 -0.22 -13.87
N GLY A 123 -26.31 -1.42 -14.27
CA GLY A 123 -27.15 -2.36 -15.02
C GLY A 123 -26.97 -3.85 -14.76
N ASP A 124 -26.31 -4.31 -13.70
CA ASP A 124 -26.42 -5.71 -13.29
C ASP A 124 -26.74 -5.82 -11.80
N ALA A 125 -28.05 -5.91 -11.53
CA ALA A 125 -28.63 -6.32 -10.25
C ALA A 125 -28.50 -7.83 -10.04
N ARG A 126 -27.35 -8.40 -10.38
CA ARG A 126 -26.96 -9.77 -10.03
C ARG A 126 -25.47 -9.78 -9.74
N PHE A 127 -25.20 -9.78 -8.44
CA PHE A 127 -23.94 -10.02 -7.72
C PHE A 127 -23.06 -8.80 -7.46
#